data_AF-A0A7X9H7W4-F1
#
_entry.id   AF-A0A7X9H7W4-F1
#
_cell.length_a   1.000
_cell.length_b   1.000
_cell.length_c   1.000
_cell.angle_alpha   90.00
_cell.angle_beta   90.00
_cell.angle_gamma   90.00
#
_symmetry.space_group_name_H-M   'P 1'
#
loop_
_entity.id
_entity.type
_entity.pdbx_description
1 polymer ?
#
loop_
_entity_poly.entity_id
_entity_poly.type
_entity_poly.pdbx_seq_one_letter_code
_entity_poly.pdbx_strand_id
1 'polypeptide(L)'
;DIEYKPSFKIEDFGVKEIKKNLTTELLNIRERELKRCVTLVGPHRDDYLMGLDGLDLKIYGSQGQQRTAVLSIKLAEIEIIKDEIGENPILLLDDVMSELDSTRRKFLIENIEDIQTFITCTEIDPLFSEHKRFSTFIHVADDLAVIKDEF
;
A
#
# COMPACT_ATOMS: atom_id res chain seq x y z
N ASP A 1 -0.74 -14.25 3.59
CA ASP A 1 -1.75 -13.92 4.62
C ASP A 1 -1.47 -12.57 5.25
N ILE A 2 -2.53 -11.86 5.68
CA ILE A 2 -2.42 -10.63 6.46
C ILE A 2 -3.11 -10.87 7.80
N GLU A 3 -2.40 -10.60 8.89
CA GLU A 3 -2.91 -10.76 10.25
C GLU A 3 -2.90 -9.42 10.98
N TYR A 4 -4.06 -9.00 11.47
CA TYR A 4 -4.18 -7.83 12.34
C TYR A 4 -3.69 -8.15 13.75
N LYS A 5 -2.75 -7.36 14.27
CA LYS A 5 -2.16 -7.47 15.60
C LYS A 5 -2.61 -6.30 16.47
N PRO A 6 -3.69 -6.44 17.25
CA PRO A 6 -4.11 -5.39 18.15
C PRO A 6 -3.13 -5.23 19.32
N SER A 7 -3.00 -4.00 19.81
CA SER A 7 -2.14 -3.64 20.94
C SER A 7 -2.73 -4.08 22.29
N PHE A 8 -3.91 -4.67 22.28
CA PHE A 8 -4.64 -5.19 23.43
C PHE A 8 -5.44 -6.42 23.01
N LYS A 9 -5.90 -7.20 24.00
CA LYS A 9 -6.60 -8.46 23.71
C LYS A 9 -7.97 -8.20 23.08
N ILE A 10 -8.19 -8.73 21.88
CA ILE A 10 -9.48 -8.79 21.20
C ILE A 10 -9.83 -10.27 21.00
N GLU A 11 -10.83 -10.75 21.72
CA GLU A 11 -11.36 -12.13 21.57
C GLU A 11 -12.57 -12.17 20.65
N ASP A 12 -13.33 -11.08 20.62
CA ASP A 12 -14.52 -10.87 19.80
C ASP A 12 -14.52 -9.44 19.27
N PHE A 13 -14.99 -9.25 18.04
CA PHE A 13 -15.07 -7.94 17.38
C PHE A 13 -16.34 -7.16 17.75
N GLY A 14 -17.09 -7.60 18.76
CA GLY A 14 -18.20 -6.86 19.32
C GLY A 14 -17.77 -5.54 19.97
N VAL A 15 -18.38 -4.43 19.54
CA VAL A 15 -18.06 -3.06 20.01
C VAL A 15 -18.04 -2.96 21.55
N LYS A 16 -18.96 -3.65 22.24
CA LYS A 16 -19.02 -3.65 23.71
C LYS A 16 -17.79 -4.31 24.34
N GLU A 17 -17.33 -5.43 23.80
CA GLU A 17 -16.20 -6.18 24.33
C GLU A 17 -14.88 -5.46 24.03
N ILE A 18 -14.72 -4.95 22.80
CA ILE A 18 -13.57 -4.10 22.43
C ILE A 18 -13.46 -2.91 23.38
N LYS A 19 -14.56 -2.18 23.61
CA LYS A 19 -14.56 -1.01 24.50
C LYS A 19 -14.15 -1.39 25.93
N LYS A 20 -14.68 -2.50 26.43
CA LYS A 20 -14.35 -3.01 27.78
C LYS A 20 -12.87 -3.37 27.86
N ASN A 21 -12.34 -4.17 26.93
CA ASN A 21 -10.95 -4.63 26.95
C ASN A 21 -9.96 -3.48 26.79
N LEU A 22 -10.25 -2.54 25.88
CA LEU A 22 -9.44 -1.32 25.73
C LEU A 22 -9.43 -0.49 27.02
N THR A 23 -10.59 -0.28 27.64
CA THR A 23 -10.69 0.49 28.90
C THR A 23 -9.92 -0.18 30.02
N THR A 24 -10.06 -1.50 30.16
CA THR A 24 -9.32 -2.28 31.15
C THR A 24 -7.82 -2.17 30.94
N GLU A 25 -7.34 -2.29 29.71
CA GLU A 25 -5.90 -2.24 29.44
C GLU A 25 -5.33 -0.83 29.70
N LEU A 26 -6.02 0.23 29.27
CA LEU A 26 -5.63 1.62 29.58
C LEU A 26 -5.50 1.88 31.08
N LEU A 27 -6.40 1.29 31.90
CA LEU A 27 -6.31 1.39 33.36
C LEU A 27 -5.10 0.61 33.90
N ASN A 28 -4.84 -0.59 33.39
CA ASN A 28 -3.73 -1.45 33.82
C ASN A 28 -2.36 -0.80 33.58
N ILE A 29 -2.19 -0.11 32.45
CA ILE A 29 -0.91 0.47 32.05
C ILE A 29 -0.76 1.96 32.37
N ARG A 30 -1.74 2.57 33.04
CA ARG A 30 -1.81 4.03 33.31
C ARG A 30 -0.52 4.61 33.88
N GLU A 31 0.11 3.96 34.85
CA GLU A 31 1.38 4.45 35.42
C GLU A 31 2.52 4.49 34.39
N ARG A 32 2.55 3.51 33.48
CA ARG A 32 3.55 3.43 32.41
C ARG A 32 3.32 4.52 31.38
N GLU A 33 2.06 4.80 31.02
CA GLU A 33 1.71 5.90 30.12
C GLU A 33 2.08 7.26 30.70
N LEU A 34 1.78 7.50 32.00
CA LEU A 34 2.15 8.73 32.69
C LEU A 34 3.67 8.93 32.72
N LYS A 35 4.45 7.89 32.98
CA LYS A 35 5.93 7.96 32.94
C LYS A 35 6.49 8.27 31.56
N ARG A 36 5.80 7.84 30.50
CA ARG A 36 6.23 8.06 29.10
C ARG A 36 5.63 9.32 28.49
N CYS A 37 4.60 9.91 29.09
CA CYS A 37 3.82 11.03 28.56
C CYS A 37 3.17 10.74 27.19
N VAL A 38 2.76 9.49 26.95
CA VAL A 38 2.13 9.06 25.70
C VAL A 38 1.24 7.84 25.93
N THR A 39 0.13 7.76 25.21
CA THR A 39 -0.76 6.59 25.14
C THR A 39 -0.09 5.43 24.40
N LEU A 40 0.00 4.28 25.05
CA LEU A 40 0.72 3.10 24.61
C LEU A 40 -0.19 1.98 24.11
N VAL A 41 -1.51 2.11 24.27
CA VAL A 41 -2.51 1.13 23.84
C VAL A 41 -3.65 1.82 23.10
N GLY A 42 -4.13 1.21 22.02
CA GLY A 42 -5.19 1.70 21.14
C GLY A 42 -4.83 1.52 19.67
N PRO A 43 -5.74 1.85 18.73
CA PRO A 43 -5.57 1.57 17.31
C PRO A 43 -4.33 2.21 16.67
N HIS A 44 -3.83 3.31 17.25
CA HIS A 44 -2.57 3.94 16.85
C HIS A 44 -1.31 3.13 17.23
N ARG A 45 -1.47 2.00 17.91
CA ARG A 45 -0.40 1.09 18.37
C ARG A 45 -0.57 -0.33 17.83
N ASP A 46 -1.63 -0.58 17.08
CA ASP A 46 -1.85 -1.85 16.42
C ASP A 46 -0.91 -2.00 15.22
N ASP A 47 -0.75 -3.22 14.73
CA ASP A 47 0.08 -3.54 13.58
C ASP A 47 -0.64 -4.51 12.64
N TYR A 48 -0.13 -4.65 11.42
CA TYR A 48 -0.52 -5.68 10.47
C TYR A 48 0.70 -6.50 10.08
N LEU A 49 0.66 -7.80 10.35
CA LEU A 49 1.71 -8.72 9.93
C LEU A 49 1.38 -9.32 8.58
N MET A 50 2.33 -9.27 7.66
CA MET A 50 2.26 -9.96 6.39
C MET A 50 3.01 -11.28 6.49
N GLY A 51 2.30 -12.38 6.27
CA GLY A 51 2.86 -13.73 6.28
C GLY A 51 3.01 -14.30 4.87
N LEU A 52 4.15 -14.93 4.60
CA LEU A 52 4.37 -15.80 3.44
C LEU A 52 4.96 -17.13 3.93
N ASP A 53 4.29 -18.24 3.61
CA ASP A 53 4.67 -19.59 4.05
C ASP A 53 4.87 -19.70 5.58
N GLY A 54 4.05 -18.97 6.35
CA GLY A 54 4.13 -18.92 7.81
C GLY A 54 5.26 -18.07 8.39
N LEU A 55 6.02 -17.36 7.55
CA LEU A 55 7.09 -16.45 7.98
C LEU A 55 6.65 -15.00 7.86
N ASP A 56 7.05 -14.17 8.83
CA ASP A 56 6.88 -12.72 8.76
C ASP A 56 7.72 -12.14 7.61
N LEU A 57 7.03 -11.62 6.61
CA LEU A 57 7.63 -11.07 5.40
C LEU A 57 8.51 -9.86 5.69
N LYS A 58 8.18 -9.06 6.71
CA LYS A 58 8.96 -7.88 7.09
C LYS A 58 10.34 -8.25 7.62
N ILE A 59 10.43 -9.38 8.32
CA ILE A 59 11.66 -9.84 8.96
C ILE A 59 12.45 -10.79 8.05
N TYR A 60 11.76 -11.72 7.39
CA TYR A 60 12.38 -12.84 6.68
C TYR A 60 12.22 -12.79 5.16
N GLY A 61 11.34 -11.93 4.65
CA GLY A 61 11.14 -11.78 3.22
C GLY A 61 12.35 -11.15 2.55
N SER A 62 12.73 -11.67 1.38
CA SER A 62 13.68 -10.99 0.50
C SER A 62 13.13 -9.63 0.07
N GLN A 63 14.00 -8.70 -0.32
CA GLN A 63 13.60 -7.37 -0.77
C GLN A 63 12.58 -7.44 -1.94
N GLY A 64 12.76 -8.39 -2.86
CA GLY A 64 11.80 -8.60 -3.95
C GLY A 64 10.44 -9.08 -3.45
N GLN A 65 10.39 -10.00 -2.48
CA GLN A 65 9.14 -10.48 -1.91
C GLN A 65 8.41 -9.38 -1.14
N GLN A 66 9.13 -8.57 -0.37
CA GLN A 66 8.56 -7.42 0.33
C GLN A 66 7.93 -6.42 -0.65
N ARG A 67 8.65 -6.07 -1.73
CA ARG A 67 8.13 -5.19 -2.78
C ARG A 67 6.88 -5.76 -3.45
N THR A 68 6.88 -7.05 -3.77
CA THR A 68 5.71 -7.71 -4.36
C THR A 68 4.51 -7.68 -3.42
N ALA A 69 4.69 -7.96 -2.13
CA ALA A 69 3.57 -7.93 -1.19
C ALA A 69 2.99 -6.51 -1.02
N VAL A 70 3.85 -5.49 -0.94
CA VAL A 70 3.39 -4.10 -0.90
C VAL A 70 2.62 -3.73 -2.17
N LEU A 71 3.12 -4.14 -3.34
CA LEU A 71 2.43 -3.96 -4.61
C LEU A 71 1.06 -4.64 -4.61
N SER A 72 0.98 -5.88 -4.16
CA SER A 72 -0.29 -6.62 -4.02
C SER A 72 -1.28 -5.93 -3.09
N ILE A 73 -0.81 -5.34 -1.98
CA ILE A 73 -1.67 -4.55 -1.08
C ILE A 73 -2.20 -3.31 -1.78
N LYS A 74 -1.37 -2.61 -2.56
CA LYS A 74 -1.81 -1.43 -3.31
C LYS A 74 -2.84 -1.75 -4.38
N LEU A 75 -2.69 -2.89 -5.07
CA LEU A 75 -3.70 -3.35 -6.02
C LEU A 75 -5.01 -3.75 -5.32
N ALA A 76 -4.93 -4.46 -4.19
CA ALA A 76 -6.11 -4.80 -3.39
C ALA A 76 -6.82 -3.55 -2.84
N GLU A 77 -6.06 -2.51 -2.47
CA GLU A 77 -6.61 -1.21 -2.06
C GLU A 77 -7.43 -0.57 -3.20
N ILE A 78 -6.94 -0.64 -4.44
CA ILE A 78 -7.67 -0.13 -5.62
C ILE A 78 -8.97 -0.89 -5.84
N GLU A 79 -8.96 -2.23 -5.73
CA GLU A 79 -10.16 -3.07 -5.85
C GLU A 79 -11.20 -2.71 -4.77
N ILE A 80 -10.78 -2.57 -3.51
CA ILE A 80 -11.68 -2.18 -2.41
C ILE A 80 -12.29 -0.80 -2.67
N ILE A 81 -11.49 0.17 -3.13
CA ILE A 81 -12.00 1.50 -3.45
C ILE A 81 -13.05 1.43 -4.56
N LYS A 82 -12.81 0.64 -5.61
CA LYS A 82 -13.76 0.43 -6.71
C LYS A 82 -15.05 -0.22 -6.22
N ASP A 83 -14.96 -1.21 -5.35
CA ASP A 83 -16.12 -1.93 -4.81
C ASP A 83 -16.99 -1.03 -3.90
N GLU A 84 -16.36 -0.18 -3.07
CA GLU A 84 -17.06 0.71 -2.15
C GLU A 84 -17.65 1.96 -2.83
N ILE A 85 -16.93 2.52 -3.81
CA ILE A 85 -17.33 3.78 -4.49
C ILE A 85 -18.11 3.52 -5.79
N GLY A 86 -17.86 2.38 -6.44
CA GLY A 86 -18.45 1.99 -7.73
C GLY A 86 -17.67 2.44 -8.96
N GLU A 87 -16.54 3.12 -8.79
CA GLU A 87 -15.72 3.66 -9.88
C GLU A 87 -14.22 3.45 -9.62
N ASN A 88 -13.42 3.32 -10.68
CA ASN A 88 -11.96 3.19 -10.57
C ASN A 88 -11.34 4.51 -10.06
N PRO A 89 -10.38 4.48 -9.11
CA PRO A 89 -9.66 5.68 -8.71
C PRO A 89 -8.70 6.16 -9.81
N ILE A 90 -8.20 7.39 -9.70
CA ILE A 90 -7.03 7.83 -10.49
C ILE A 90 -5.78 7.36 -9.76
N LEU A 91 -4.90 6.63 -10.46
CA LEU A 91 -3.66 6.11 -9.90
C LEU A 91 -2.50 7.06 -10.18
N LEU A 92 -1.70 7.36 -9.16
CA LEU A 92 -0.48 8.15 -9.27
C LEU A 92 0.71 7.29 -8.84
N LEU A 93 1.64 7.06 -9.76
CA LEU A 93 2.85 6.27 -9.51
C LEU A 93 4.07 7.18 -9.63
N ASP A 94 4.74 7.43 -8.50
CA ASP A 94 5.92 8.30 -8.45
C ASP A 94 7.20 7.46 -8.44
N ASP A 95 7.94 7.44 -9.55
CA ASP A 95 9.19 6.70 -9.79
C ASP A 95 9.15 5.20 -9.42
N VAL A 96 7.96 4.63 -9.30
CA VAL A 96 7.78 3.22 -8.87
C VAL A 96 8.39 2.26 -9.90
N MET A 97 8.39 2.64 -11.18
CA MET A 97 8.87 1.76 -12.26
C MET A 97 10.38 1.47 -12.15
N SER A 98 11.19 2.40 -11.66
CA SER A 98 12.64 2.21 -11.52
C SER A 98 13.00 1.27 -10.36
N GLU A 99 12.09 1.06 -9.41
CA GLU A 99 12.26 0.15 -8.27
C GLU A 99 11.83 -1.30 -8.56
N LEU A 100 11.17 -1.54 -9.69
CA LEU A 100 10.61 -2.84 -10.04
C LEU A 100 11.42 -3.51 -11.15
N ASP A 101 11.70 -4.81 -11.00
CA ASP A 101 12.21 -5.61 -12.11
C ASP A 101 11.13 -5.81 -13.19
N SER A 102 11.54 -6.35 -14.34
CA SER A 102 10.67 -6.55 -15.51
C SER A 102 9.42 -7.38 -15.21
N THR A 103 9.51 -8.38 -14.34
CA THR A 103 8.36 -9.25 -14.02
C THR A 103 7.31 -8.47 -13.24
N ARG A 104 7.76 -7.70 -12.24
CA ARG A 104 6.88 -6.89 -11.38
C ARG A 104 6.28 -5.70 -12.12
N ARG A 105 7.05 -5.06 -13.01
CA ARG A 105 6.55 -3.99 -13.88
C ARG A 105 5.43 -4.50 -14.78
N LYS A 106 5.64 -5.62 -15.47
CA LYS A 106 4.61 -6.23 -16.30
C LYS A 106 3.34 -6.53 -15.50
N PHE A 107 3.50 -7.15 -14.32
CA PHE A 107 2.39 -7.43 -13.43
C PHE A 107 1.62 -6.15 -13.04
N LEU A 108 2.31 -5.06 -12.68
CA LEU A 108 1.66 -3.79 -12.36
C LEU A 108 0.86 -3.25 -13.55
N ILE A 109 1.47 -3.19 -14.75
CA ILE A 109 0.80 -2.67 -15.95
C ILE A 109 -0.46 -3.48 -16.29
N GLU A 110 -0.38 -4.81 -16.25
CA GLU A 110 -1.53 -5.70 -16.53
C GLU A 110 -2.70 -5.49 -15.55
N ASN A 111 -2.43 -5.09 -14.31
CA ASN A 111 -3.46 -4.88 -13.28
C ASN A 111 -4.04 -3.46 -13.24
N ILE A 112 -3.49 -2.52 -14.03
CA ILE A 112 -3.94 -1.12 -14.03
C ILE A 112 -4.45 -0.64 -15.39
N GLU A 113 -4.62 -1.54 -16.35
CA GLU A 113 -5.05 -1.18 -17.72
C GLU A 113 -6.41 -0.46 -17.77
N ASP A 114 -7.34 -0.79 -16.87
CA ASP A 114 -8.68 -0.17 -16.81
C ASP A 114 -8.73 1.08 -15.92
N ILE A 115 -7.58 1.53 -15.40
CA ILE A 115 -7.45 2.61 -14.43
C ILE A 115 -6.67 3.77 -15.04
N GLN A 116 -7.24 4.98 -14.98
CA GLN A 116 -6.51 6.17 -15.41
C GLN A 116 -5.29 6.38 -14.50
N THR A 117 -4.09 6.27 -15.08
CA THR A 117 -2.84 6.26 -14.33
C THR A 117 -1.89 7.35 -14.82
N PHE A 118 -1.31 8.11 -13.88
CA PHE A 118 -0.16 8.97 -14.11
C PHE A 118 1.10 8.33 -13.54
N ILE A 119 2.16 8.29 -14.33
CA ILE A 119 3.43 7.65 -13.96
C ILE A 119 4.54 8.66 -14.16
N THR A 120 5.32 8.95 -13.12
CA THR A 120 6.59 9.67 -13.24
C THR A 120 7.72 8.66 -13.42
N CYS A 121 8.63 8.95 -14.33
CA CYS A 121 9.82 8.14 -14.59
C CYS A 121 10.90 9.00 -15.24
N THR A 122 12.15 8.62 -15.02
CA THR A 122 13.31 9.27 -15.65
C THR A 122 13.59 8.75 -17.06
N GLU A 123 13.12 7.54 -17.35
CA GLU A 123 13.23 6.88 -18.65
C GLU A 123 11.89 6.25 -19.02
N ILE A 124 11.60 6.21 -20.33
CA ILE A 124 10.38 5.56 -20.83
C ILE A 124 10.59 4.06 -20.76
N ASP A 125 9.71 3.38 -20.03
CA ASP A 125 9.70 1.93 -19.98
C ASP A 125 9.31 1.34 -21.35
N PRO A 126 10.09 0.39 -21.90
CA PRO A 126 9.73 -0.30 -23.15
C PRO A 126 8.33 -0.92 -23.12
N LEU A 127 7.83 -1.32 -21.94
CA LEU A 127 6.49 -1.88 -21.78
C LEU A 127 5.39 -0.92 -22.24
N PHE A 128 5.57 0.40 -22.10
CA PHE A 128 4.59 1.39 -22.58
C PHE A 128 4.54 1.47 -24.11
N SER A 129 5.64 1.10 -24.78
CA SER A 129 5.70 1.03 -26.25
C SER A 129 4.93 -0.17 -26.80
N GLU A 130 4.72 -1.22 -26.00
CA GLU A 130 3.93 -2.39 -26.37
C GLU A 130 2.42 -2.12 -26.18
N HIS A 131 2.05 -1.28 -25.22
CA HIS A 131 0.67 -0.96 -24.85
C HIS A 131 0.20 0.41 -25.41
N LYS A 132 0.59 0.73 -26.65
CA LYS A 132 0.41 2.04 -27.33
C LYS A 132 -1.00 2.63 -27.37
N ARG A 133 -2.04 1.91 -26.93
CA ARG A 133 -3.41 2.27 -27.23
C ARG A 133 -3.93 3.46 -26.40
N PHE A 134 -3.31 3.84 -25.27
CA PHE A 134 -3.88 4.84 -24.36
C PHE A 134 -2.87 5.74 -23.60
N SER A 135 -1.58 5.74 -23.95
CA SER A 135 -0.58 6.53 -23.20
C SER A 135 -0.32 7.90 -23.86
N THR A 136 -0.50 8.97 -23.09
CA THR A 136 0.02 10.30 -23.43
C THR A 136 1.37 10.47 -22.74
N PHE A 137 2.42 10.79 -23.49
CA PHE A 137 3.72 11.05 -22.89
C PHE A 137 3.91 12.54 -22.65
N ILE A 138 4.32 12.90 -21.42
CA ILE A 138 4.60 14.27 -21.02
C ILE A 138 6.07 14.35 -20.63
N HIS A 139 6.83 15.17 -21.35
CA HIS A 139 8.22 15.44 -21.02
C HIS A 139 8.30 16.69 -20.15
N VAL A 140 8.90 16.56 -18.98
CA VAL A 140 9.06 17.65 -18.01
C VAL A 140 10.53 18.06 -17.95
N ALA A 141 10.82 19.33 -18.25
CA ALA A 141 12.16 19.92 -18.15
C ALA A 141 12.04 21.43 -17.91
N ASP A 142 12.97 22.01 -17.14
CA ASP A 142 13.01 23.44 -16.83
C ASP A 142 11.66 24.00 -16.32
N ASP A 143 10.99 23.25 -15.43
CA ASP A 143 9.65 23.54 -14.89
C ASP A 143 8.53 23.65 -15.94
N LEU A 144 8.76 23.15 -17.16
CA LEU A 144 7.78 23.10 -18.24
C LEU A 144 7.40 21.65 -18.56
N ALA A 145 6.09 21.41 -18.73
CA ALA A 145 5.53 20.14 -19.16
C ALA A 145 5.10 20.24 -20.63
N VAL A 146 5.68 19.40 -21.50
CA VAL A 146 5.40 19.37 -22.93
C VAL A 146 4.83 18.00 -23.30
N ILE A 147 3.62 18.00 -23.86
CA ILE A 147 3.00 16.78 -24.42
C ILE A 147 3.78 16.38 -25.68
N LYS A 148 4.17 15.11 -25.76
CA LYS A 148 4.81 14.52 -26.93
C LYS A 148 3.89 13.46 -27.51
N ASP A 149 3.55 13.63 -28.79
CA ASP A 149 2.67 12.71 -29.51
C ASP A 149 3.38 11.39 -29.86
N GLU A 150 4.71 11.40 -29.97
CA GLU A 150 5.53 10.21 -30.23
C GLU A 150 6.92 10.33 -29.57
N PHE A 151 7.52 9.17 -29.28
CA PHE A 151 8.94 8.99 -28.98
C PHE A 151 9.54 7.98 -29.97
#